data_AF-A0AAJ1GJK5-F1
#
_entry.id   AF-A0AAJ1GJK5-F1
#
_cell.length_a   1.000
_cell.length_b   1.000
_cell.length_c   1.000
_cell.angle_alpha   90.00
_cell.angle_beta   90.00
_cell.angle_gamma   90.00
#
_symmetry.space_group_name_H-M   'P 1'
#
loop_
_entity.id
_entity.type
_entity.pdbx_description
1 polymer ?
#
loop_
_entity_poly.entity_id
_entity_poly.type
_entity_poly.pdbx_seq_one_letter_code
_entity_poly.pdbx_strand_id
1 'polypeptide(L)'
;MWDSHFHGTPSKVIVEEISSENNSDKTFKVGQIYSHPLYVYKLEISKIEAYKGESYSYRNASIFVKPCFFNRENEIVKLDEYEMTTEELNADKWWIESEK
;
A
#
# COMPACT_ATOMS: atom_id res chain seq x y z
N MET A 1 -11.80 -27.58 -30.21
CA MET A 1 -10.43 -27.29 -29.74
C MET A 1 -10.17 -25.83 -30.05
N TRP A 2 -10.27 -24.97 -29.05
CA TRP A 2 -9.87 -23.56 -29.17
C TRP A 2 -8.61 -23.44 -28.33
N ASP A 3 -7.48 -23.28 -29.02
CA ASP A 3 -6.18 -23.07 -28.41
C ASP A 3 -6.18 -21.75 -27.65
N SER A 4 -6.30 -21.86 -26.33
CA SER A 4 -6.04 -20.79 -25.38
C SER A 4 -4.60 -20.35 -25.56
N HIS A 5 -4.41 -19.29 -26.33
CA HIS A 5 -3.14 -18.60 -26.47
C HIS A 5 -2.68 -18.21 -25.07
N PHE A 6 -1.46 -18.60 -24.75
CA PHE A 6 -0.76 -18.42 -23.49
C PHE A 6 -0.89 -17.00 -22.93
N HIS A 7 -1.95 -16.74 -22.16
CA HIS A 7 -1.90 -15.72 -21.13
C HIS A 7 -1.12 -16.35 -19.99
N GLY A 8 0.16 -15.98 -19.85
CA GLY A 8 0.90 -16.29 -18.63
C GLY A 8 0.05 -15.88 -17.43
N THR A 9 -0.02 -16.74 -16.42
CA THR A 9 -0.84 -16.50 -15.23
C THR A 9 -0.48 -15.11 -14.68
N PRO A 10 -1.45 -14.22 -14.43
CA PRO A 10 -1.16 -12.88 -13.93
C PRO A 10 -0.35 -12.99 -12.64
N SER A 11 0.89 -12.51 -12.67
CA SER A 11 1.81 -12.58 -11.54
C SER A 11 1.88 -11.24 -10.83
N LYS A 12 1.75 -11.28 -9.50
CA LYS A 12 2.06 -10.13 -8.64
C LYS A 12 3.56 -10.02 -8.50
N VAL A 13 4.06 -8.79 -8.57
CA VAL A 13 5.46 -8.44 -8.30
C VAL A 13 5.51 -7.38 -7.21
N ILE A 14 6.60 -7.38 -6.45
CA ILE A 14 6.87 -6.33 -5.45
C ILE A 14 7.32 -5.07 -6.18
N VAL A 15 6.73 -3.94 -5.81
CA VAL A 15 7.08 -2.62 -6.34
C VAL A 15 7.35 -1.65 -5.19
N GLU A 16 8.14 -0.62 -5.45
CA GLU A 16 8.45 0.41 -4.45
C GLU A 16 7.36 1.49 -4.36
N GLU A 17 6.68 1.75 -5.47
CA GLU A 17 5.66 2.80 -5.59
C GLU A 17 4.54 2.35 -6.54
N ILE A 18 3.31 2.80 -6.25
CA ILE A 18 2.19 2.68 -7.16
C ILE A 18 1.32 3.94 -7.13
N SER A 19 0.94 4.42 -8.30
CA SER A 19 0.11 5.61 -8.50
C SER A 19 -1.12 5.27 -9.34
N SER A 20 -2.20 6.01 -9.11
CA SER A 20 -3.44 5.91 -9.88
C SER A 20 -3.37 6.83 -11.09
N GLU A 21 -4.09 6.48 -12.16
CA GLU A 21 -4.36 7.42 -13.27
C GLU A 21 -5.29 8.56 -12.84
N ASN A 22 -6.05 8.36 -11.76
CA ASN A 22 -6.87 9.40 -11.16
C ASN A 22 -6.04 10.22 -10.17
N ASN A 23 -5.80 11.50 -10.52
CA ASN A 23 -5.03 12.45 -9.70
C ASN A 23 -5.62 12.74 -8.31
N SER A 24 -6.87 12.32 -8.03
CA SER A 24 -7.48 12.46 -6.70
C SER A 24 -7.08 11.34 -5.74
N ASP A 25 -6.57 10.22 -6.26
CA ASP A 25 -6.12 9.09 -5.44
C ASP A 25 -4.69 9.32 -4.98
N LYS A 26 -4.32 8.71 -3.85
CA LYS A 26 -2.98 8.85 -3.28
C LYS A 26 -1.97 7.99 -4.03
N THR A 27 -0.77 8.50 -4.25
CA THR A 27 0.38 7.66 -4.60
C THR A 27 0.88 6.96 -3.33
N PHE A 28 1.07 5.65 -3.40
CA PHE A 28 1.57 4.82 -2.30
C PHE A 28 3.01 4.40 -2.57
N LYS A 29 3.87 4.51 -1.56
CA LYS A 29 5.28 4.17 -1.63
C LYS A 29 5.73 3.43 -0.37
N VAL A 30 6.56 2.42 -0.54
CA VAL A 30 7.16 1.68 0.58
C VAL A 30 7.95 2.63 1.49
N GLY A 31 7.72 2.54 2.79
CA GLY A 31 8.31 3.40 3.81
C GLY A 31 7.52 4.68 4.12
N GLN A 32 6.45 4.99 3.36
CA GLN A 32 5.56 6.10 3.73
C GLN A 32 4.81 5.80 5.03
N ILE A 33 4.67 6.83 5.86
CA ILE A 33 3.91 6.77 7.10
C ILE A 33 2.64 7.63 6.97
N TYR A 34 1.51 6.98 7.22
CA TYR A 34 0.19 7.59 7.23
C TYR A 34 -0.31 7.79 8.65
N SER A 35 -0.90 8.95 8.88
CA SER A 35 -1.61 9.29 10.10
C SER A 35 -3.09 9.48 9.84
N HIS A 36 -3.92 9.24 10.86
CA HIS A 36 -5.37 9.40 10.81
C HIS A 36 -5.85 10.23 12.00
N PRO A 37 -6.90 11.06 11.88
CA PRO A 37 -7.25 11.99 12.95
C PRO A 37 -7.92 11.30 14.14
N LEU A 38 -8.39 10.07 13.96
CA LEU A 38 -9.10 9.30 14.99
C LEU A 38 -8.26 8.17 15.60
N TYR A 39 -7.08 7.88 15.05
CA TYR A 39 -6.25 6.77 15.50
C TYR A 39 -4.94 7.30 16.10
N VAL A 40 -4.56 6.72 17.24
CA VAL A 40 -3.30 7.04 17.92
C VAL A 40 -2.11 6.37 17.20
N TYR A 41 -2.37 5.25 16.53
CA TYR A 41 -1.37 4.57 15.72
C TYR A 41 -1.30 5.15 14.31
N LYS A 42 -0.13 4.99 13.70
CA LYS A 42 0.21 5.35 12.34
C LYS A 42 0.36 4.09 11.51
N LEU A 43 0.33 4.20 10.18
CA LEU A 43 0.53 3.07 9.28
C LEU A 43 1.77 3.31 8.44
N GLU A 44 2.75 2.42 8.55
CA GLU A 44 3.91 2.40 7.65
C GLU A 44 3.66 1.38 6.54
N ILE A 45 3.79 1.79 5.28
CA ILE A 45 3.75 0.85 4.15
C ILE A 45 5.04 0.02 4.16
N SER A 46 4.93 -1.27 4.38
CA SER A 46 6.08 -2.18 4.41
C SER A 46 6.38 -2.82 3.05
N LYS A 47 5.35 -3.08 2.25
CA LYS A 47 5.46 -3.75 0.95
C LYS A 47 4.25 -3.43 0.08
N ILE A 48 4.47 -3.32 -1.23
CA ILE A 48 3.41 -3.17 -2.22
C ILE A 48 3.55 -4.31 -3.22
N GLU A 49 2.46 -5.01 -3.48
CA GLU A 49 2.39 -6.04 -4.52
C GLU A 49 1.37 -5.65 -5.58
N ALA A 50 1.77 -5.66 -6.84
CA ALA A 50 0.91 -5.30 -7.96
C ALA A 50 1.06 -6.28 -9.12
N TYR A 51 -0.01 -6.46 -9.90
CA TYR A 51 0.05 -7.29 -11.10
C TYR A 51 0.92 -6.64 -12.18
N LYS A 52 1.79 -7.45 -12.78
CA LYS A 52 2.67 -7.02 -13.87
C LYS A 52 1.88 -6.91 -15.18
N GLY A 53 1.66 -5.69 -15.66
CA GLY A 53 1.08 -5.34 -16.96
C GLY A 53 1.92 -4.28 -17.70
N GLU A 54 1.34 -3.57 -18.66
CA GLU A 54 1.98 -2.36 -19.25
C GLU A 54 2.15 -1.24 -18.21
N SER A 55 1.19 -1.14 -17.30
CA SER A 55 1.27 -0.37 -16.05
C SER A 55 0.96 -1.29 -14.86
N TYR A 56 1.49 -0.96 -13.68
CA TYR A 56 1.13 -1.68 -12.45
C TYR A 56 -0.33 -1.37 -12.09
N SER A 57 -1.12 -2.40 -11.84
CA SER A 57 -2.55 -2.23 -11.57
C SER A 57 -2.77 -1.65 -10.16
N TYR A 58 -3.01 -0.34 -10.06
CA TYR A 58 -3.28 0.37 -8.81
C TYR A 58 -4.48 -0.22 -8.04
N ARG A 59 -5.60 -0.42 -8.74
CA ARG A 59 -6.85 -0.91 -8.14
C ARG A 59 -6.72 -2.33 -7.57
N ASN A 60 -5.89 -3.17 -8.20
CA ASN A 60 -5.69 -4.56 -7.78
C ASN A 60 -4.41 -4.76 -6.95
N ALA A 61 -3.78 -3.67 -6.51
CA ALA A 61 -2.59 -3.74 -5.70
C ALA A 61 -2.93 -4.07 -4.24
N SER A 62 -2.10 -4.92 -3.66
CA SER A 62 -2.11 -5.26 -2.24
C SER A 62 -1.07 -4.39 -1.54
N ILE A 63 -1.53 -3.57 -0.59
CA ILE A 63 -0.67 -2.70 0.22
C ILE A 63 -0.51 -3.36 1.58
N PHE A 64 0.70 -3.74 1.93
CA PHE A 64 1.00 -4.30 3.25
C PHE A 64 1.46 -3.17 4.16
N VAL A 65 0.83 -3.08 5.33
CA VAL A 65 1.09 -2.01 6.29
C VAL A 65 1.41 -2.58 7.66
N LYS A 66 2.23 -1.85 8.41
CA LYS A 66 2.52 -2.11 9.82
C LYS A 66 2.01 -0.96 10.66
N PRO A 67 1.07 -1.19 11.59
CA PRO A 67 0.75 -0.20 12.60
C PRO A 67 2.00 0.15 13.41
N CYS A 68 2.24 1.43 13.60
CA CYS A 68 3.34 1.91 14.43
C CYS A 68 2.90 3.05 15.34
N PHE A 69 3.47 3.09 16.55
CA PHE A 69 3.26 4.17 17.50
C PHE A 69 4.52 4.42 18.32
N PHE A 70 4.63 5.61 18.86
CA PHE A 70 5.72 5.97 19.77
C PHE A 70 5.34 5.53 21.18
N ASN A 71 6.20 4.74 21.82
CA ASN A 71 6.06 4.45 23.25
C ASN A 71 6.48 5.69 24.08
N ARG A 72 6.35 5.60 25.41
CA ARG A 72 6.74 6.69 26.33
C ARG A 72 8.24 7.04 26.30
N GLU A 73 9.05 6.18 25.70
CA GLU A 73 10.49 6.31 25.57
C GLU A 73 10.91 6.78 24.16
N ASN A 74 9.95 7.24 23.34
CA ASN A 74 10.13 7.64 21.94
C ASN A 74 10.62 6.53 21.01
N GLU A 75 10.48 5.27 21.39
CA GLU A 75 10.75 4.14 20.51
C GLU A 75 9.55 3.85 19.61
N ILE A 76 9.82 3.50 18.35
CA ILE A 76 8.79 3.09 17.40
C ILE A 76 8.48 1.61 17.64
N VAL A 77 7.31 1.34 18.21
CA VAL A 77 6.76 -0.01 18.31
C VAL A 77 6.00 -0.31 17.03
N LYS A 78 6.41 -1.34 16.28
CA LYS A 78 5.71 -1.84 15.09
C LYS A 78 4.93 -3.10 15.45
N LEU A 79 3.65 -3.14 15.05
CA LEU A 79 2.80 -4.31 15.19
C LEU A 79 2.89 -5.22 13.96
N ASP A 80 2.19 -6.34 14.03
CA ASP A 80 2.11 -7.31 12.95
C ASP A 80 1.60 -6.67 11.66
N GLU A 81 2.19 -7.12 10.56
CA GLU A 81 1.82 -6.69 9.22
C GLU A 81 0.44 -7.22 8.85
N TYR A 82 -0.34 -6.39 8.15
CA TYR A 82 -1.58 -6.82 7.54
C TYR A 82 -1.76 -6.18 6.16
N GLU A 83 -2.60 -6.81 5.35
CA GLU A 83 -2.90 -6.37 4.00
C GLU A 83 -4.09 -5.39 4.01
N MET A 84 -3.96 -4.33 3.21
CA MET A 84 -5.01 -3.38 2.88
C MET A 84 -5.08 -3.19 1.36
N THR A 85 -6.25 -2.82 0.88
CA THR A 85 -6.47 -2.41 -0.49
C THR A 85 -6.15 -0.92 -0.68
N THR A 86 -5.90 -0.52 -1.94
CA THR A 86 -5.78 0.90 -2.28
C THR A 86 -7.08 1.67 -2.03
N GLU A 87 -8.24 1.02 -2.19
CA GLU A 87 -9.54 1.63 -1.91
C GLU A 87 -9.70 1.97 -0.41
N GLU A 88 -9.33 1.06 0.51
CA GLU A 88 -9.40 1.30 1.96
C GLU A 88 -8.51 2.48 2.40
N LEU A 89 -7.25 2.53 1.95
CA LEU A 89 -6.33 3.63 2.27
C LEU A 89 -6.74 4.98 1.63
N ASN A 90 -7.49 4.94 0.52
CA ASN A 90 -8.02 6.15 -0.10
C ASN A 90 -9.29 6.67 0.58
N ALA A 91 -10.21 5.77 0.94
CA ALA A 91 -11.50 6.10 1.53
C ALA A 91 -11.36 6.74 2.93
N ASP A 92 -10.39 6.26 3.70
CA ASP A 92 -10.10 6.80 5.01
C ASP A 92 -9.34 8.13 4.93
N LYS A 93 -9.49 8.95 5.97
CA LYS A 93 -8.84 10.26 6.10
C LYS A 93 -7.35 10.15 6.44
N TRP A 94 -6.66 9.13 5.93
CA TRP A 94 -5.22 8.99 6.08
C TRP A 94 -4.52 10.13 5.34
N TRP A 95 -3.52 10.73 5.97
CA TRP A 95 -2.62 11.69 5.31
C TRP A 95 -1.17 11.26 5.51
N ILE A 96 -0.33 11.62 4.55
CA ILE A 96 1.12 11.37 4.63
C ILE A 96 1.68 12.28 5.72
N GLU A 97 2.26 11.68 6.76
CA GLU A 97 2.92 12.42 7.83
C GLU A 97 4.42 12.56 7.57
N SER A 98 5.02 11.52 7.02
CA SER A 98 6.43 11.54 6.63
C SER A 98 6.70 10.52 5.54
N GLU A 99 7.64 10.87 4.67
CA GLU A 99 8.29 9.95 3.74
C GLU A 99 9.72 9.72 4.24
N LYS A 100 10.19 8.48 4.18
CA LYS A 100 11.56 8.12 4.58
C LYS A 100 12.52 8.25 3.41
#